data_AF-A0A7V3XMV4-F1
#
_entry.id   AF-A0A7V3XMV4-F1
#
_cell.length_a   1.000
_cell.length_b   1.000
_cell.length_c   1.000
_cell.angle_alpha   90.00
_cell.angle_beta   90.00
_cell.angle_gamma   90.00
#
_symmetry.space_group_name_H-M   'P 1'
#
loop_
_entity.id
_entity.type
_entity.pdbx_description
1 polymer ?
#
loop_
_entity_poly.entity_id
_entity_poly.type
_entity_poly.pdbx_seq_one_letter_code
_entity_poly.pdbx_strand_id
1 'polypeptide(L)'
;MAAFLLIHVAALEAFVRRLEARLRAVEALADLRVFEAHPESGFSVGGVPTRRSPYPSFQVLGHSLLKQASDSLRGSGYSDGFSEATLRGVGMPRE
;
A
#
# COMPACT_ATOMS: atom_id res chain seq x y z
N MET A 1 -19.97 9.66 14.50
CA MET A 1 -18.80 9.91 13.61
C MET A 1 -17.84 8.73 13.51
N ALA A 2 -17.42 8.10 14.62
CA ALA A 2 -16.47 6.98 14.59
C ALA A 2 -16.92 5.78 13.71
N ALA A 3 -18.21 5.41 13.75
CA ALA A 3 -18.74 4.31 12.94
C ALA A 3 -18.65 4.55 11.42
N PHE A 4 -18.79 5.80 10.96
CA PHE A 4 -18.74 6.14 9.54
C PHE A 4 -17.30 6.01 9.00
N LEU A 5 -16.31 6.48 9.76
CA LEU A 5 -14.89 6.32 9.44
C LEU A 5 -14.47 4.84 9.35
N LEU A 6 -14.96 4.00 10.29
CA LEU A 6 -14.64 2.57 10.32
C LEU A 6 -15.21 1.82 9.10
N ILE A 7 -16.41 2.19 8.63
CA ILE A 7 -17.01 1.60 7.43
C ILE A 7 -16.14 1.87 6.19
N HIS A 8 -15.56 3.06 6.08
CA HIS A 8 -14.73 3.42 4.92
C HIS A 8 -13.39 2.67 4.86
N VAL A 9 -12.75 2.43 6.01
CA VAL A 9 -11.50 1.67 6.08
C VAL A 9 -11.73 0.20 5.72
N ALA A 10 -12.74 -0.44 6.33
CA ALA A 10 -13.07 -1.84 6.02
C ALA A 10 -13.50 -2.02 4.55
N ALA A 11 -14.23 -1.05 3.99
CA ALA A 11 -14.62 -1.08 2.59
C ALA A 11 -13.41 -0.96 1.64
N LEU A 12 -12.43 -0.09 1.96
CA LEU A 12 -11.19 0.02 1.20
C LEU A 12 -10.38 -1.27 1.27
N GLU A 13 -10.17 -1.81 2.47
CA GLU A 13 -9.42 -3.05 2.65
C GLU A 13 -10.04 -4.20 1.83
N ALA A 14 -11.37 -4.33 1.89
CA ALA A 14 -12.08 -5.32 1.10
C ALA A 14 -11.97 -5.06 -0.41
N PHE A 15 -11.95 -3.80 -0.85
CA PHE A 15 -11.72 -3.45 -2.25
C PHE A 15 -10.31 -3.81 -2.72
N VAL A 16 -9.28 -3.43 -1.95
CA VAL A 16 -7.86 -3.73 -2.24
C VAL A 16 -7.66 -5.24 -2.37
N ARG A 17 -8.14 -6.04 -1.40
CA ARG A 17 -8.03 -7.51 -1.43
C ARG A 17 -8.70 -8.13 -2.65
N ARG A 18 -9.89 -7.64 -3.03
CA ARG A 18 -10.61 -8.13 -4.23
C ARG A 18 -9.89 -7.74 -5.53
N LEU A 19 -9.37 -6.53 -5.61
CA LEU A 19 -8.64 -6.06 -6.79
C LEU A 19 -7.36 -6.88 -6.97
N GLU A 20 -6.60 -7.08 -5.91
CA GLU A 20 -5.38 -7.90 -5.95
C GLU A 20 -5.67 -9.33 -6.43
N ALA A 21 -6.69 -9.98 -5.87
CA ALA A 21 -7.09 -11.32 -6.30
C ALA A 21 -7.44 -11.39 -7.79
N ARG A 22 -8.12 -10.36 -8.32
CA ARG A 22 -8.48 -10.28 -9.74
C ARG A 22 -7.26 -10.06 -10.64
N LEU A 23 -6.34 -9.17 -10.26
CA LEU A 23 -5.13 -8.92 -11.04
C LEU A 23 -4.25 -10.18 -11.09
N ARG A 24 -4.12 -10.90 -9.98
CA ARG A 24 -3.36 -12.17 -9.94
C ARG A 24 -3.95 -13.29 -10.80
N ALA A 25 -5.26 -13.26 -11.05
CA ALA A 25 -5.93 -14.23 -11.91
C ALA A 25 -5.71 -13.98 -13.41
N VAL A 26 -5.20 -12.80 -13.79
CA VAL A 26 -4.87 -12.45 -15.18
C VAL A 26 -3.36 -12.55 -15.35
N GLU A 27 -2.90 -13.53 -16.13
CA GLU A 27 -1.46 -13.83 -16.30
C GLU A 27 -0.62 -12.59 -16.68
N ALA A 28 -1.11 -11.78 -17.63
CA ALA A 28 -0.44 -10.55 -18.06
C ALA A 28 -0.32 -9.49 -16.95
N LEU A 29 -1.10 -9.59 -15.88
CA LEU A 29 -1.12 -8.66 -14.74
C LEU A 29 -0.61 -9.30 -13.45
N ALA A 30 -0.10 -10.54 -13.50
CA ALA A 30 0.29 -11.30 -12.33
C ALA A 30 1.48 -10.69 -11.57
N ASP A 31 2.28 -9.82 -12.21
CA ASP A 31 3.32 -9.03 -11.54
C ASP A 31 2.75 -7.86 -10.74
N LEU A 32 1.54 -7.39 -11.02
CA LEU A 32 0.96 -6.28 -10.27
C LEU A 32 0.58 -6.71 -8.85
N ARG A 33 0.73 -5.79 -7.91
CA ARG A 33 0.27 -5.91 -6.53
C ARG A 33 -0.48 -4.67 -6.12
N VAL A 34 -1.43 -4.82 -5.19
CA VAL A 34 -2.30 -3.74 -4.73
C VAL A 34 -2.11 -3.57 -3.23
N PHE A 35 -1.87 -2.34 -2.78
CA PHE A 35 -1.64 -2.05 -1.36
C PHE A 35 -2.45 -0.85 -0.93
N GLU A 36 -2.88 -0.84 0.33
CA GLU A 36 -3.35 0.38 0.97
C GLU A 36 -2.17 1.35 1.14
N ALA A 37 -2.35 2.60 0.69
CA ALA A 37 -1.26 3.56 0.73
C ALA A 37 -1.31 4.37 2.03
N HIS A 38 -0.24 4.24 2.83
CA HIS A 38 0.12 5.03 4.00
C HIS A 38 -1.05 5.71 4.76
N PRO A 39 -1.90 4.95 5.47
CA PRO A 39 -3.08 5.48 6.16
C PRO A 39 -2.74 6.52 7.23
N GLU A 40 -1.49 6.52 7.72
CA GLU A 40 -0.98 7.46 8.73
C GLU A 40 -0.07 8.55 8.13
N SER A 41 -0.04 8.76 6.81
CA SER A 41 0.84 9.76 6.18
C SER A 41 0.36 11.20 6.37
N GLY A 42 1.22 12.10 6.86
CA GLY A 42 0.91 13.53 6.99
C GLY A 42 0.87 14.30 5.66
N PHE A 43 1.01 13.59 4.53
CA PHE A 43 1.05 14.20 3.21
C PHE A 43 -0.28 14.88 2.85
N SER A 44 -0.19 16.11 2.34
CA SER A 44 -1.35 16.90 1.93
C SER A 44 -1.06 17.63 0.62
N VAL A 45 -2.11 17.90 -0.17
CA VAL A 45 -2.05 18.72 -1.39
C VAL A 45 -2.96 19.92 -1.17
N GLY A 46 -2.40 21.13 -1.18
CA GLY A 46 -3.18 22.35 -0.90
C GLY A 46 -3.84 22.34 0.49
N GLY A 47 -3.23 21.66 1.48
CA GLY A 47 -3.79 21.51 2.82
C GLY A 47 -4.83 20.37 2.96
N VAL A 48 -5.17 19.67 1.89
CA VAL A 48 -6.09 18.53 1.92
C VAL A 48 -5.32 17.22 2.15
N PRO A 49 -5.60 16.46 3.23
CA PRO A 49 -5.03 15.13 3.42
C PRO A 49 -5.52 14.19 2.32
N THR A 50 -4.61 13.61 1.54
CA THR A 50 -4.97 12.78 0.36
C THR A 50 -4.67 11.30 0.54
N ARG A 51 -4.07 10.91 1.66
CA ARG A 51 -3.65 9.54 1.96
C ARG A 51 -4.23 9.01 3.29
N ARG A 52 -5.17 9.74 3.87
CA ARG A 52 -5.82 9.41 5.15
C ARG A 52 -7.33 9.49 5.00
N SER A 53 -8.05 8.77 5.84
CA SER A 53 -9.52 8.88 5.96
C SER A 53 -9.96 10.35 6.11
N PRO A 54 -11.03 10.80 5.41
CA PRO A 54 -12.00 10.02 4.64
C PRO A 54 -11.60 9.77 3.18
N TYR A 55 -10.36 10.07 2.78
CA TYR A 55 -9.84 9.89 1.42
C TYR A 55 -8.98 8.63 1.39
N PRO A 56 -9.60 7.44 1.22
CA PRO A 56 -8.85 6.20 1.12
C PRO A 56 -7.91 6.25 -0.08
N SER A 57 -6.71 5.74 0.09
CA SER A 57 -5.73 5.69 -1.00
C SER A 57 -5.15 4.28 -1.10
N PHE A 58 -4.95 3.83 -2.33
CA PHE A 58 -4.31 2.55 -2.63
C PHE A 58 -3.37 2.74 -3.82
N GLN A 59 -2.43 1.83 -3.98
CA GLN A 59 -1.47 1.84 -5.07
C GLN A 59 -1.48 0.50 -5.80
N VAL A 60 -1.22 0.54 -7.10
CA VAL A 60 -0.98 -0.65 -7.93
C VAL A 60 0.42 -0.51 -8.51
N LEU A 61 1.29 -1.46 -8.20
CA LEU A 61 2.71 -1.39 -8.56
C LEU A 61 3.20 -2.75 -9.05
N GLY A 62 4.20 -2.76 -9.94
CA GLY A 62 4.87 -3.98 -10.37
C GLY A 62 5.72 -4.56 -9.26
N HIS A 63 5.49 -5.82 -8.91
CA HIS A 63 6.17 -6.53 -7.85
C HIS A 63 7.66 -6.69 -8.14
N SER A 64 8.02 -7.03 -9.38
CA SER A 64 9.41 -7.11 -9.83
C SER A 64 10.20 -5.81 -9.57
N LEU A 65 9.63 -4.67 -9.97
CA LEU A 65 10.22 -3.34 -9.78
C LEU A 65 10.28 -2.95 -8.29
N LEU A 66 9.22 -3.23 -7.55
CA LEU A 66 9.18 -3.00 -6.10
C LEU A 66 10.26 -3.78 -5.38
N LYS A 67 10.43 -5.06 -5.73
CA LYS A 67 11.47 -5.91 -5.15
C LYS A 67 12.87 -5.37 -5.47
N GLN A 68 13.10 -4.98 -6.72
CA GLN A 68 14.38 -4.38 -7.14
C GLN A 68 14.69 -3.10 -6.37
N ALA A 69 13.71 -2.20 -6.22
CA ALA A 69 13.86 -0.97 -5.46
C ALA A 69 14.08 -1.25 -3.96
N SER A 70 13.34 -2.20 -3.38
CA SER A 70 13.54 -2.61 -1.99
C SER A 70 14.93 -3.21 -1.76
N ASP A 71 15.44 -3.99 -2.71
CA ASP A 71 16.76 -4.60 -2.62
C ASP A 71 17.89 -3.56 -2.78
N SER A 72 17.72 -2.57 -3.65
CA SER A 72 18.71 -1.49 -3.82
C SER A 72 18.83 -0.59 -2.59
N LEU A 73 17.76 -0.50 -1.79
CA LEU A 73 17.74 0.23 -0.51
C LEU A 73 18.28 -0.62 0.65
N ARG A 74 18.73 -1.85 0.41
CA ARG A 74 19.30 -2.70 1.46
C ARG A 74 20.62 -2.09 1.94
N GLY A 75 20.68 -1.76 3.23
CA GLY A 75 21.87 -1.18 3.87
C GLY A 75 21.99 0.35 3.76
N SER A 76 21.02 1.04 3.15
CA SER A 76 21.02 2.51 3.05
C SER A 76 20.48 3.23 4.31
N GLY A 77 20.01 2.49 5.31
CA GLY A 77 19.31 3.00 6.48
C GLY A 77 17.87 3.47 6.20
N TYR A 78 17.43 3.50 4.94
CA TYR A 78 16.08 3.94 4.55
C TYR A 78 14.97 3.18 5.28
N SER A 79 15.17 1.88 5.53
CA SER A 79 14.17 1.04 6.18
C SER A 79 14.28 0.95 7.70
N ASP A 80 15.21 1.66 8.33
CA ASP A 80 15.51 1.48 9.77
C ASP A 80 14.33 1.88 10.67
N GLY A 81 13.48 2.79 10.19
CA GLY A 81 12.24 3.19 10.87
C GLY A 81 11.02 2.32 10.57
N PHE A 82 11.14 1.30 9.70
CA PHE A 82 10.00 0.51 9.25
C PHE A 82 10.02 -0.87 9.90
N SER A 83 8.92 -1.23 10.55
CA SER A 83 8.72 -2.60 11.00
C SER A 83 8.60 -3.55 9.80
N GLU A 84 8.94 -4.81 9.99
CA GLU A 84 8.79 -5.83 8.97
C GLU A 84 7.33 -5.97 8.49
N ALA A 85 6.36 -5.81 9.40
CA ALA A 85 4.94 -5.78 9.07
C ALA A 85 4.59 -4.58 8.18
N THR A 86 5.18 -3.41 8.44
CA THR A 86 5.01 -2.21 7.61
C THR A 86 5.58 -2.44 6.21
N LEU A 87 6.79 -3.02 6.12
CA LEU A 87 7.44 -3.35 4.84
C LEU A 87 6.60 -4.34 4.02
N ARG A 88 6.08 -5.40 4.66
CA ARG A 88 5.13 -6.33 4.02
C ARG A 88 3.85 -5.62 3.56
N GLY A 89 3.30 -4.73 4.39
CA GLY A 89 2.07 -4.00 4.10
C GLY A 89 2.17 -3.02 2.93
N VAL A 90 3.36 -2.45 2.68
CA VAL A 90 3.60 -1.52 1.55
C VAL A 90 4.17 -2.22 0.31
N GLY A 91 4.18 -3.55 0.27
CA GLY A 91 4.65 -4.27 -0.90
C GLY A 91 6.16 -4.34 -1.07
N MET A 92 6.90 -4.17 0.03
CA MET A 92 8.34 -4.38 0.12
C MET A 92 8.66 -5.63 0.96
N PRO A 93 8.17 -6.84 0.62
CA PRO A 93 8.56 -8.03 1.34
C PRO A 93 10.08 -8.24 1.17
N ARG A 94 10.76 -8.49 2.29
CA ARG A 94 12.20 -8.78 2.32
C ARG A 94 12.52 -10.21 1.84
N GLU A 95 11.49 -11.05 1.80
CA GLU A 95 11.47 -12.46 1.38
C GLU A 95 10.83 -12.62 0.00
#